data_AF-A0A3B9KK45-F1
#
_entry.id   AF-A0A3B9KK45-F1
#
_cell.length_a   1.000
_cell.length_b   1.000
_cell.length_c   1.000
_cell.angle_alpha   90.00
_cell.angle_beta   90.00
_cell.angle_gamma   90.00
#
_symmetry.space_group_name_H-M   'P 1'
#
loop_
_entity.id
_entity.type
_entity.pdbx_description
1 polymer ?
#
loop_
_entity_poly.entity_id
_entity_poly.type
_entity_poly.pdbx_seq_one_letter_code
_entity_poly.pdbx_strand_id
1 'polypeptide(L)'
;MESEINENFELAKLALERNDEAIRFSDTKATILLSLSSIIITILFDKSEFLKLFFLTSSHYPRTIVVISLIFLSCGILTVFGATIYVIFPRMNKPLKPGTLFFSDYAGRSEEESKILIVNLTAEESIAQLASEIHITSEIAKQKFIGNRVAIIGEVFVILGLLSIYLAALIY
;
A
#
# COMPACT_ATOMS: atom_id res chain seq x y z
N MET A 1 -22.39 -29.89 -17.14
CA MET A 1 -22.99 -29.52 -15.85
C MET A 1 -22.04 -29.76 -14.67
N GLU A 2 -21.77 -31.00 -14.21
CA GLU A 2 -20.86 -31.23 -13.07
C GLU A 2 -19.40 -30.80 -13.35
N SER A 3 -18.91 -31.07 -14.57
CA SER A 3 -17.60 -30.60 -15.06
C SER A 3 -17.48 -29.07 -15.14
N GLU A 4 -18.54 -28.36 -15.56
CA GLU A 4 -18.53 -26.89 -15.69
C GLU A 4 -18.63 -26.20 -14.33
N ILE A 5 -19.36 -26.79 -13.38
CA ILE A 5 -19.41 -26.31 -11.99
C ILE A 5 -18.03 -26.42 -11.34
N ASN A 6 -17.32 -27.53 -11.56
CA ASN A 6 -15.97 -27.71 -11.05
C ASN A 6 -14.97 -26.72 -11.69
N GLU A 7 -15.06 -26.49 -13.00
CA GLU A 7 -14.23 -25.49 -13.70
C GLU A 7 -14.48 -24.07 -13.18
N ASN A 8 -15.73 -23.66 -13.02
CA ASN A 8 -16.08 -22.34 -12.49
C ASN A 8 -15.60 -22.15 -11.05
N PHE A 9 -15.64 -23.21 -10.23
CA PHE A 9 -15.12 -23.17 -8.86
C PHE A 9 -13.60 -23.00 -8.84
N GLU A 10 -12.86 -23.73 -9.68
CA GLU A 10 -11.42 -23.57 -9.82
C GLU A 10 -11.04 -22.16 -10.34
N LEU A 11 -11.80 -21.61 -11.30
CA LEU A 11 -11.59 -20.23 -11.76
C LEU A 11 -11.81 -19.20 -10.64
N ALA A 12 -12.83 -19.40 -9.81
CA ALA A 12 -13.10 -18.52 -8.68
C ALA A 12 -12.01 -18.61 -7.60
N LYS A 13 -11.52 -19.81 -7.31
CA LYS A 13 -10.37 -20.02 -6.42
C LYS A 13 -9.11 -19.34 -6.96
N LEU A 14 -8.83 -19.49 -8.25
CA LEU A 14 -7.70 -18.83 -8.91
C LEU A 14 -7.83 -17.30 -8.85
N ALA A 15 -9.05 -16.76 -8.96
CA ALA A 15 -9.28 -15.33 -8.81
C ALA A 15 -8.94 -14.84 -7.38
N LEU A 16 -9.29 -15.60 -6.34
CA LEU A 16 -8.91 -15.29 -4.96
C LEU A 16 -7.40 -15.33 -4.77
N GLU A 17 -6.74 -16.39 -5.22
CA GLU A 17 -5.28 -16.53 -5.10
C GLU A 17 -4.56 -15.34 -5.77
N ARG A 18 -5.03 -14.89 -6.93
CA ARG A 18 -4.50 -13.71 -7.62
C ARG A 18 -4.73 -12.42 -6.85
N ASN A 19 -5.88 -12.26 -6.20
CA ASN A 19 -6.15 -11.09 -5.37
C ASN A 19 -5.25 -11.06 -4.13
N ASP A 20 -5.09 -12.19 -3.45
CA ASP A 20 -4.20 -12.32 -2.30
C ASP A 20 -2.75 -12.04 -2.69
N GLU A 21 -2.29 -12.56 -3.83
CA GLU A 21 -0.97 -12.26 -4.36
C GLU A 21 -0.81 -10.76 -4.67
N ALA A 22 -1.81 -10.14 -5.29
CA ALA A 22 -1.80 -8.70 -5.58
C ALA A 22 -1.77 -7.84 -4.30
N ILE A 23 -2.46 -8.26 -3.25
CA ILE A 23 -2.43 -7.63 -1.93
C ILE A 23 -1.04 -7.76 -1.31
N ARG A 24 -0.49 -8.98 -1.24
CA ARG A 24 0.85 -9.23 -0.69
C ARG A 24 1.95 -8.48 -1.43
N PHE A 25 1.86 -8.46 -2.76
CA PHE A 25 2.77 -7.69 -3.60
C PHE A 25 2.67 -6.19 -3.33
N SER A 26 1.44 -5.69 -3.12
CA SER A 26 1.23 -4.30 -2.77
C SER A 26 1.80 -3.94 -1.41
N ASP A 27 1.66 -4.80 -0.40
CA ASP A 27 2.21 -4.59 0.94
C ASP A 27 3.74 -4.63 0.94
N THR A 28 4.32 -5.54 0.15
CA THR A 28 5.77 -5.63 -0.05
C THR A 28 6.31 -4.32 -0.65
N LYS A 29 5.65 -3.79 -1.70
CA LYS A 29 6.04 -2.53 -2.32
C LYS A 29 5.97 -1.35 -1.35
N ALA A 30 4.89 -1.24 -0.59
CA ALA A 30 4.73 -0.17 0.39
C ALA A 30 5.85 -0.24 1.47
N THR A 31 6.19 -1.44 1.91
CA THR A 31 7.29 -1.67 2.87
C THR A 31 8.64 -1.25 2.29
N ILE A 32 8.92 -1.58 1.02
CA ILE A 32 10.15 -1.15 0.33
C ILE A 32 10.21 0.37 0.23
N LEU A 33 9.13 1.03 -0.21
CA LEU A 33 9.07 2.49 -0.33
C LEU A 33 9.27 3.19 1.02
N LEU A 34 8.62 2.70 2.07
CA LEU A 34 8.78 3.24 3.42
C LEU A 34 10.20 3.04 3.96
N SER A 35 10.83 1.91 3.64
CA SER A 35 12.23 1.63 4.01
C SER A 35 13.19 2.58 3.30
N LEU A 36 13.00 2.80 1.99
CA LEU A 36 13.79 3.75 1.20
C LEU A 36 13.65 5.18 1.74
N SER A 37 12.42 5.64 1.95
CA SER A 37 12.14 6.95 2.54
C SER A 37 12.77 7.09 3.94
N SER A 38 12.77 6.03 4.76
CA SER A 38 13.42 6.03 6.09
C SER A 38 14.94 6.15 6.02
N ILE A 39 15.58 5.48 5.05
CA ILE A 39 17.02 5.61 4.79
C ILE A 39 17.33 7.06 4.37
N ILE A 40 16.54 7.63 3.46
CA ILE A 40 16.73 9.01 2.99
C ILE A 40 16.61 10.00 4.15
N ILE A 41 15.58 9.86 4.99
CA ILE A 41 15.43 10.70 6.19
C ILE A 41 16.66 10.59 7.09
N THR A 42 17.14 9.37 7.34
CA THR A 42 18.33 9.14 8.17
C THR A 42 19.56 9.86 7.60
N ILE A 43 19.78 9.77 6.30
CA ILE A 43 20.88 10.47 5.61
C ILE A 43 20.72 12.00 5.73
N LEU A 44 19.50 12.52 5.57
CA LEU A 44 19.23 13.96 5.70
C LEU A 44 19.51 14.47 7.12
N PHE A 45 19.19 13.69 8.15
CA PHE A 45 19.53 14.02 9.53
C PHE A 45 21.04 13.98 9.78
N ASP A 46 21.74 12.95 9.28
CA ASP A 46 23.20 12.84 9.37
C ASP A 46 23.92 14.02 8.68
N LYS A 47 23.41 14.47 7.53
CA LYS A 47 23.94 15.61 6.78
C LYS A 47 23.31 16.95 7.12
N SER A 48 22.55 17.04 8.22
CA SER A 48 21.81 18.25 8.57
C SER A 48 22.71 19.47 8.78
N GLU A 49 23.91 19.31 9.36
CA GLU A 49 24.88 20.40 9.53
C GLU A 49 25.43 20.89 8.18
N PHE A 50 25.72 19.98 7.25
CA PHE A 50 26.11 20.35 5.88
C PHE A 50 25.00 21.13 5.18
N LEU A 51 23.74 20.70 5.33
CA LEU A 51 22.59 21.40 4.76
C LEU A 51 22.40 22.79 5.36
N LYS A 52 22.59 22.95 6.68
CA LYS A 52 22.57 24.27 7.35
C LYS A 52 23.68 25.18 6.83
N LEU A 53 24.90 24.67 6.73
CA LEU A 53 26.04 25.44 6.23
C LEU A 53 25.81 25.84 4.77
N PHE A 54 25.34 24.92 3.93
CA PHE A 54 25.00 25.19 2.53
C PHE A 54 23.91 26.28 2.39
N PHE A 55 22.91 26.24 3.27
CA PHE A 55 21.83 27.24 3.32
C PHE A 55 22.30 28.63 3.76
N LEU A 56 23.18 28.71 4.77
CA LEU A 56 23.63 29.98 5.37
C LEU A 56 24.73 30.66 4.55
N THR A 57 25.63 29.89 3.94
CA THR A 57 26.90 30.41 3.36
C THR A 57 26.80 30.71 1.87
N SER A 58 25.76 30.24 1.17
CA SER A 58 25.56 30.53 -0.26
C SER A 58 25.16 32.00 -0.47
N SER A 59 26.13 32.86 -0.78
CA SER A 59 25.92 34.29 -1.09
C SER A 59 25.48 34.54 -2.54
N HIS A 60 25.60 33.55 -3.43
CA HIS A 60 25.39 33.72 -4.88
C HIS A 60 24.49 32.67 -5.57
N TYR A 61 23.89 31.75 -4.81
CA TYR A 61 22.83 30.88 -5.32
C TYR A 61 21.46 31.30 -4.80
N PRO A 62 20.37 31.12 -5.57
CA PRO A 62 19.07 31.51 -5.08
C PRO A 62 18.72 30.51 -3.99
N ARG A 63 18.78 30.95 -2.73
CA ARG A 63 18.18 30.27 -1.57
C ARG A 63 16.82 29.64 -1.93
N THR A 64 16.10 30.25 -2.86
CA THR A 64 14.92 29.74 -3.56
C THR A 64 15.03 28.29 -4.06
N ILE A 65 16.10 27.86 -4.76
CA ILE A 65 16.25 26.48 -5.24
C ILE A 65 16.34 25.50 -4.07
N VAL A 66 17.12 25.84 -3.04
CA VAL A 66 17.25 24.99 -1.84
C VAL A 66 15.91 24.91 -1.11
N VAL A 67 15.22 26.04 -0.94
CA VAL A 67 13.89 26.10 -0.32
C VAL A 67 12.88 25.26 -1.12
N ILE A 68 12.83 25.40 -2.44
CA ILE A 68 11.98 24.59 -3.31
C ILE A 68 12.32 23.11 -3.14
N SER A 69 13.60 22.75 -3.13
CA SER A 69 14.06 21.36 -2.97
C SER A 69 13.60 20.76 -1.63
N LEU A 70 13.69 21.55 -0.54
CA LEU A 70 13.20 21.15 0.78
C LEU A 70 11.68 20.99 0.81
N ILE A 71 10.92 21.84 0.09
CA ILE A 71 9.47 21.68 -0.06
C ILE A 71 9.15 20.38 -0.80
N PHE A 72 9.86 20.09 -1.90
CA PHE A 72 9.70 18.86 -2.67
C PHE A 72 10.01 17.62 -1.82
N LEU A 73 11.11 17.64 -1.05
CA LEU A 73 11.46 16.59 -0.10
C LEU A 73 10.37 16.38 0.95
N SER A 74 9.94 17.46 1.60
CA SER A 74 8.93 17.39 2.65
C SER A 74 7.60 16.86 2.13
N CYS A 75 7.15 17.37 0.98
CA CYS A 75 5.92 16.94 0.31
C CYS A 75 6.02 15.47 -0.13
N GLY A 76 7.15 15.08 -0.72
CA GLY A 76 7.42 13.71 -1.14
C GLY A 76 7.38 12.72 0.03
N ILE A 77 8.11 13.02 1.11
CA ILE A 77 8.13 12.20 2.33
C ILE A 77 6.72 12.09 2.91
N LEU A 78 6.02 13.21 3.13
CA LEU A 78 4.64 13.17 3.67
C LEU A 78 3.70 12.36 2.78
N THR A 79 3.86 12.45 1.45
CA THR A 79 3.08 11.68 0.49
C THR A 79 3.37 10.19 0.60
N VAL A 80 4.63 9.76 0.69
CA VAL A 80 5.02 8.35 0.85
C VAL A 80 4.44 7.77 2.14
N PHE A 81 4.61 8.47 3.26
CA PHE A 81 4.10 8.02 4.56
C PHE A 81 2.57 7.96 4.58
N GLY A 82 1.89 9.02 4.12
CA GLY A 82 0.43 9.06 4.06
C GLY A 82 -0.16 7.99 3.14
N ALA A 83 0.43 7.80 1.97
CA ALA A 83 0.02 6.77 1.03
C ALA A 83 0.29 5.35 1.54
N THR A 84 1.40 5.13 2.25
CA THR A 84 1.71 3.82 2.86
C THR A 84 0.70 3.47 3.95
N ILE A 85 0.31 4.43 4.80
CA ILE A 85 -0.77 4.22 5.78
C ILE A 85 -2.07 3.83 5.08
N TYR A 86 -2.38 4.46 3.94
CA TYR A 86 -3.55 4.11 3.12
C TYR A 86 -3.48 2.68 2.55
N VAL A 87 -2.28 2.19 2.20
CA VAL A 87 -2.07 0.79 1.77
C VAL A 87 -2.27 -0.19 2.92
N ILE A 88 -1.80 0.15 4.13
CA ILE A 88 -1.94 -0.72 5.30
C ILE A 88 -3.40 -0.78 5.76
N PHE A 89 -4.09 0.36 5.77
CA PHE A 89 -5.48 0.48 6.21
C PHE A 89 -6.41 0.94 5.07
N PRO A 90 -6.67 0.09 4.07
CA PRO A 90 -7.57 0.43 2.99
C PRO A 90 -8.99 0.62 3.53
N ARG A 91 -9.60 1.78 3.26
CA ARG A 91 -10.98 2.05 3.65
C ARG A 91 -11.93 1.44 2.62
N MET A 92 -12.81 0.56 3.09
CA MET A 92 -13.86 -0.05 2.28
C MET A 92 -15.09 0.86 2.28
N ASN A 93 -15.75 1.01 1.12
CA ASN A 93 -16.93 1.86 1.01
C ASN A 93 -18.23 1.19 1.49
N LYS A 94 -18.21 -0.13 1.69
CA LYS A 94 -19.39 -0.92 2.04
C LYS A 94 -19.13 -1.77 3.28
N PRO A 95 -20.13 -1.91 4.17
CA PRO A 95 -20.05 -2.86 5.27
C PRO A 95 -19.95 -4.28 4.70
N LEU A 96 -19.02 -5.06 5.27
CA LEU A 96 -18.79 -6.44 4.89
C LEU A 96 -20.00 -7.28 5.35
N LYS A 97 -20.48 -8.17 4.48
CA LYS A 97 -21.44 -9.19 4.91
C LYS A 97 -20.66 -10.27 5.68
N PRO A 98 -21.14 -10.69 6.87
CA PRO A 98 -20.49 -11.76 7.60
C PRO A 98 -20.53 -13.05 6.78
N GLY A 99 -19.38 -13.70 6.61
CA GLY A 99 -19.28 -14.99 5.95
C GLY A 99 -19.19 -16.15 6.91
N THR A 100 -19.53 -17.33 6.43
CA THR A 100 -19.43 -18.55 7.23
C THR A 100 -17.99 -19.05 7.31
N LEU A 101 -17.21 -18.84 6.25
CA LEU A 101 -15.87 -19.40 6.08
C LEU A 101 -14.74 -18.36 6.17
N PHE A 102 -15.05 -17.07 6.40
CA PHE A 102 -14.02 -16.02 6.38
C PHE A 102 -13.27 -15.93 7.70
N PHE A 103 -11.97 -15.65 7.63
CA PHE A 103 -11.05 -15.66 8.77
C PHE A 103 -11.58 -14.89 10.00
N SER A 104 -12.02 -13.64 9.83
CA SER A 104 -12.48 -12.82 10.95
C SER A 104 -13.78 -13.33 11.57
N ASP A 105 -14.71 -13.81 10.75
CA ASP A 105 -16.01 -14.31 11.22
C ASP A 105 -15.89 -15.72 11.80
N TYR A 106 -14.97 -16.53 11.26
CA TYR A 106 -14.67 -17.88 11.73
C TYR A 106 -13.92 -17.85 13.06
N ALA A 107 -12.92 -16.98 13.21
CA ALA A 107 -12.14 -16.84 14.44
C ALA A 107 -12.99 -16.38 15.64
N GLY A 108 -14.13 -15.73 15.40
CA GLY A 108 -15.06 -15.29 16.44
C GLY A 108 -16.06 -16.35 16.91
N ARG A 109 -16.05 -17.56 16.33
CA ARG A 109 -17.03 -18.62 16.62
C ARG A 109 -16.40 -19.79 17.38
N SER A 110 -17.23 -20.52 18.11
CA SER A 110 -16.82 -21.82 18.67
C SER A 110 -16.70 -22.89 17.57
N GLU A 111 -15.99 -23.98 17.88
CA GLU A 111 -15.84 -25.12 16.97
C GLU A 111 -17.20 -25.76 16.63
N GLU A 112 -18.06 -25.97 17.62
CA GLU A 112 -19.41 -26.52 17.44
C GLU A 112 -20.31 -25.63 16.58
N GLU A 113 -20.30 -24.31 16.79
CA GLU A 113 -21.04 -23.38 15.92
C GLU A 113 -20.53 -23.44 14.48
N SER A 114 -19.21 -23.52 14.32
CA SER A 114 -18.57 -23.62 13.01
C SER A 114 -18.93 -24.92 12.29
N LYS A 115 -18.94 -26.05 13.00
CA LYS A 115 -19.38 -27.35 12.45
C LYS A 115 -20.82 -27.30 11.96
N ILE A 116 -21.75 -26.77 12.76
CA ILE A 116 -23.17 -26.66 12.40
C ILE A 116 -23.34 -25.81 11.14
N LEU A 117 -22.64 -24.67 11.08
CA LEU A 117 -22.67 -23.75 9.95
C LEU A 117 -22.11 -24.36 8.66
N ILE A 118 -21.00 -25.10 8.75
CA ILE A 118 -20.38 -25.78 7.60
C ILE A 118 -21.28 -26.90 7.06
N VAL A 119 -21.86 -27.72 7.95
CA VAL A 119 -22.72 -28.84 7.56
C VAL A 119 -24.01 -28.38 6.89
N ASN A 120 -24.55 -27.24 7.33
CA ASN A 120 -25.79 -26.68 6.78
C ASN A 120 -25.57 -25.77 5.57
N LEU A 121 -24.32 -25.57 5.13
CA LEU A 121 -24.01 -24.65 4.03
C LEU A 121 -24.45 -25.25 2.69
N THR A 122 -25.35 -24.56 2.00
CA THR A 122 -25.76 -24.98 0.66
C THR A 122 -24.70 -24.61 -0.39
N ALA A 123 -24.73 -25.29 -1.54
CA ALA A 123 -23.83 -24.96 -2.66
C ALA A 123 -24.04 -23.52 -3.18
N GLU A 124 -25.29 -23.05 -3.19
CA GLU A 124 -25.65 -21.71 -3.65
C GLU A 124 -25.16 -20.62 -2.67
N GLU A 125 -25.29 -20.85 -1.36
CA GLU A 125 -24.71 -19.98 -0.34
C GLU A 125 -23.19 -19.97 -0.39
N SER A 126 -22.57 -21.12 -0.67
CA SER A 126 -21.11 -21.23 -0.82
C SER A 126 -20.61 -20.37 -1.99
N ILE A 127 -21.30 -20.41 -3.14
CA ILE A 127 -20.98 -19.57 -4.31
C ILE A 127 -21.18 -18.10 -3.98
N ALA A 128 -22.28 -17.75 -3.30
CA ALA A 128 -22.55 -16.37 -2.91
C ALA A 128 -21.47 -15.80 -1.96
N GLN A 129 -20.99 -16.62 -1.02
CA GLN A 129 -19.87 -16.26 -0.15
C GLN A 129 -18.57 -16.11 -0.94
N LEU A 130 -18.24 -17.05 -1.81
CA LEU A 130 -17.04 -16.98 -2.65
C LEU A 130 -17.02 -15.71 -3.52
N ALA A 131 -18.14 -15.39 -4.16
CA ALA A 131 -18.26 -14.18 -4.96
C ALA A 131 -18.12 -12.90 -4.12
N SER A 132 -18.66 -12.90 -2.89
CA SER A 132 -18.49 -11.80 -1.94
C SER A 132 -17.01 -11.60 -1.58
N GLU A 133 -16.29 -12.69 -1.30
CA GLU A 133 -14.87 -12.63 -0.94
C GLU A 133 -14.00 -12.14 -2.10
N ILE A 134 -14.25 -12.63 -3.31
CA ILE A 134 -13.58 -12.13 -4.52
C ILE A 134 -13.82 -10.63 -4.67
N HIS A 135 -15.04 -10.16 -4.45
CA HIS A 135 -15.37 -8.74 -4.56
C HIS A 135 -14.61 -7.90 -3.53
N ILE A 136 -14.63 -8.33 -2.26
CA ILE A 136 -13.98 -7.64 -1.15
C ILE A 136 -12.46 -7.60 -1.36
N THR A 137 -11.83 -8.75 -1.63
CA THR A 137 -10.39 -8.86 -1.86
C THR A 137 -9.95 -8.05 -3.08
N SER A 138 -10.77 -8.02 -4.15
CA SER A 138 -10.51 -7.16 -5.32
C SER A 138 -10.56 -5.67 -4.99
N GLU A 139 -11.53 -5.23 -4.18
CA GLU A 139 -11.64 -3.83 -3.76
C GLU A 139 -10.45 -3.43 -2.88
N ILE A 140 -10.05 -4.29 -1.93
CA ILE A 140 -8.84 -4.11 -1.12
C ILE A 140 -7.60 -3.99 -2.01
N ALA A 141 -7.39 -4.93 -2.93
CA ALA A 141 -6.25 -4.93 -3.85
C ALA A 141 -6.20 -3.64 -4.68
N LYS A 142 -7.36 -3.19 -5.19
CA LYS A 142 -7.48 -1.93 -5.93
C LYS A 142 -7.07 -0.73 -5.08
N GLN A 143 -7.56 -0.61 -3.85
CA GLN A 143 -7.22 0.51 -2.97
C GLN A 143 -5.73 0.53 -2.62
N LYS A 144 -5.17 -0.63 -2.29
CA LYS A 144 -3.72 -0.78 -2.05
C LYS A 144 -2.89 -0.38 -3.28
N PHE A 145 -3.33 -0.75 -4.49
CA PHE A 145 -2.66 -0.36 -5.73
C PHE A 145 -2.68 1.16 -5.97
N ILE A 146 -3.79 1.83 -5.67
CA ILE A 146 -3.90 3.30 -5.73
C ILE A 146 -2.91 3.94 -4.76
N GLY A 147 -2.89 3.48 -3.50
CA GLY A 147 -1.94 3.96 -2.49
C GLY A 147 -0.49 3.80 -2.94
N ASN A 148 -0.13 2.63 -3.47
CA ASN A 148 1.21 2.40 -4.01
C ASN A 148 1.58 3.34 -5.17
N ARG A 149 0.66 3.63 -6.10
CA ARG A 149 0.92 4.60 -7.17
C ARG A 149 1.22 5.99 -6.61
N VAL A 150 0.46 6.44 -5.62
CA VAL A 150 0.68 7.73 -4.97
C VAL A 150 2.01 7.74 -4.21
N ALA A 151 2.35 6.66 -3.50
CA ALA A 151 3.63 6.53 -2.80
C ALA A 151 4.81 6.59 -3.78
N ILE A 152 4.73 5.94 -4.95
CA ILE A 152 5.77 6.01 -5.99
C ILE A 152 5.94 7.45 -6.48
N ILE A 153 4.85 8.19 -6.71
CA ILE A 153 4.92 9.60 -7.11
C ILE A 153 5.58 10.44 -6.00
N GLY A 154 5.24 10.18 -4.74
CA GLY A 154 5.90 10.79 -3.58
C GLY A 154 7.41 10.55 -3.57
N GLU A 155 7.82 9.30 -3.80
CA GLU A 155 9.24 8.92 -3.85
C GLU A 155 9.99 9.61 -5.00
N VAL A 156 9.34 9.78 -6.16
CA VAL A 156 9.90 10.57 -7.27
C VAL A 156 10.15 12.03 -6.85
N PHE A 157 9.24 12.66 -6.10
CA PHE A 157 9.46 14.00 -5.57
C PHE A 157 10.64 14.06 -4.58
N VAL A 158 10.80 13.02 -3.75
CA VAL A 158 11.95 12.90 -2.85
C VAL A 158 13.26 12.85 -3.65
N ILE A 159 13.34 11.97 -4.64
CA ILE A 159 14.53 11.81 -5.50
C ILE A 159 14.86 13.11 -6.23
N LEU A 160 13.85 13.78 -6.80
CA LEU A 160 14.04 15.07 -7.48
C LEU A 160 14.55 16.15 -6.53
N GLY A 161 14.03 16.21 -5.31
CA GLY A 161 14.49 17.14 -4.27
C GLY A 161 15.92 16.85 -3.78
N LEU A 162 16.32 15.58 -3.70
CA LEU A 162 17.72 15.22 -3.42
C LEU A 162 18.65 15.60 -4.58
N LEU A 163 18.23 15.31 -5.81
CA LEU A 163 19.01 15.58 -7.01
C LEU A 163 19.23 17.09 -7.19
N SER A 164 18.22 17.92 -6.92
CA SER A 164 18.35 19.36 -7.02
C SER A 164 19.33 19.93 -5.97
N ILE A 165 19.33 19.40 -4.75
CA ILE A 165 20.33 19.76 -3.73
C ILE A 165 21.73 19.31 -4.16
N TYR A 166 21.86 18.09 -4.66
CA TYR A 166 23.15 17.55 -5.10
C TYR A 166 23.74 18.32 -6.29
N LEU A 167 22.92 18.62 -7.31
CA LEU A 167 23.35 19.43 -8.45
C LEU A 167 23.72 20.85 -8.02
N ALA A 168 22.96 21.45 -7.10
CA ALA A 168 23.31 22.75 -6.54
C ALA A 168 24.68 22.72 -5.86
N ALA A 169 25.02 21.62 -5.18
CA ALA A 169 26.30 21.42 -4.49
C ALA A 169 27.48 21.00 -5.40
N LEU A 170 27.23 20.55 -6.64
CA LEU A 170 28.30 20.16 -7.58
C LEU A 170 28.79 21.30 -8.47
N ILE A 171 27.89 22.20 -8.85
CA ILE A 171 28.21 23.25 -9.81
C ILE A 171 29.08 24.34 -9.13
N TYR A 172 29.16 24.39 -7.79
CA TYR A 172 29.90 25.38 -6.99
C TYR A 172 30.43 24.75 -5.71
#